data_AF-D1AK65-F1
#
_entry.id   AF-D1AK65-F1
#
_cell.length_a   1.000
_cell.length_b   1.000
_cell.length_c   1.000
_cell.angle_alpha   90.00
_cell.angle_beta   90.00
_cell.angle_gamma   90.00
#
_symmetry.space_group_name_H-M   'P 1'
#
loop_
_entity.id
_entity.type
_entity.pdbx_description
1 polymer ?
#
loop_
_entity_poly.entity_id
_entity_poly.type
_entity_poly.pdbx_seq_one_letter_code
_entity_poly.pdbx_strand_id
1 'polypeptide(L)'
;MKNLKILLCSLIISVFSYGFEAPQIYKNKEMKIDGYELLESDITLKDGKPAKMAVYYRNTDDNSMDTFFNVYEQKGSEYKLILQSEKNFKYSYDFIKELDTYKNNLTATVNGNTDGLSENETREIEVFDTYKPEEMKFELKYDKNAPKFDDFLFIKKTVDVNSEPVLTSEVIETVKYPQKIKTTSLIKSNINGEWYEVILADGKKGYIPVSENVEKRNFKWSAMVDKMDIVNDFISETLKKEQKLYTISAYAPLSRDYYGEKDKFNNRPNQSVKGFISPDSKEYINIPDRTIFRIISEKDGFYEIETPFYGGPYYIKANPNTIAEETELKDIIKHFIVIDPDSQSEVIVEKADDKWNVITYSFVTTGKDNGYSSYETPHGAFLVAYSKPVMQYTRNRKKDETEVAKHLKVASRDDLVISGEALYAVRFSGGGYLHGIPATYGGGTAAKKAYTGQKIGTYKESHKCVRHYDDQIKFVYDWLGDASPNDERGHRKPVTPTVVIVL
;
A
#
# COMPACT_ATOMS: atom_id res chain seq x y z
N MET A 1 41.01 30.03 -21.73
CA MET A 1 40.50 30.68 -20.51
C MET A 1 39.36 31.63 -20.88
N LYS A 2 38.12 31.16 -20.77
CA LYS A 2 36.88 31.95 -20.61
C LYS A 2 35.71 30.96 -20.44
N ASN A 3 35.13 30.99 -19.24
CA ASN A 3 33.77 30.66 -18.84
C ASN A 3 33.05 29.49 -19.53
N LEU A 4 32.93 28.37 -18.82
CA LEU A 4 31.81 27.45 -18.98
C LEU A 4 31.14 27.25 -17.60
N LYS A 5 29.91 27.76 -17.48
CA LYS A 5 29.02 27.59 -16.33
C LYS A 5 28.76 26.09 -16.13
N ILE A 6 29.17 25.52 -15.01
CA ILE A 6 28.67 24.23 -14.54
C ILE A 6 27.49 24.52 -13.63
N LEU A 7 26.32 24.13 -14.11
CA LEU A 7 25.05 24.16 -13.42
C LEU A 7 25.11 23.13 -12.28
N LEU A 8 25.30 23.59 -11.04
CA LEU A 8 25.20 22.73 -9.85
C LEU A 8 23.72 22.34 -9.69
N CYS A 9 23.34 21.15 -10.16
CA CYS A 9 22.04 20.57 -9.83
C CYS A 9 22.00 20.31 -8.32
N SER A 10 21.11 21.03 -7.64
CA SER A 10 20.79 20.82 -6.24
C SER A 10 19.95 19.54 -6.19
N LEU A 11 20.50 18.44 -5.65
CA LEU A 11 19.73 17.22 -5.44
C LEU A 11 18.81 17.44 -4.24
N ILE A 12 17.50 17.40 -4.51
CA ILE A 12 16.41 17.46 -3.53
C ILE A 12 16.31 16.07 -2.91
N ILE A 13 16.36 15.97 -1.58
CA ILE A 13 16.01 14.75 -0.83
C ILE A 13 14.50 14.81 -0.63
N SER A 14 13.74 14.11 -1.46
CA SER A 14 12.30 13.89 -1.28
C SER A 14 12.06 12.45 -0.84
N VAL A 15 11.80 12.26 0.46
CA VAL A 15 11.21 11.03 0.98
C VAL A 15 9.71 11.16 0.75
N PHE A 16 9.18 10.43 -0.23
CA PHE A 16 7.75 10.44 -0.53
C PHE A 16 6.98 9.72 0.59
N SER A 17 6.33 10.48 1.46
CA SER A 17 5.16 10.03 2.23
C SER A 17 3.90 10.34 1.43
N TYR A 18 2.95 9.39 1.36
CA TYR A 18 1.70 9.60 0.64
C TYR A 18 0.88 10.67 1.39
N GLY A 19 0.88 11.91 0.88
CA GLY A 19 -0.09 12.95 1.23
C GLY A 19 0.45 14.30 1.70
N PHE A 20 1.76 14.44 1.95
CA PHE A 20 2.35 15.72 2.38
C PHE A 20 3.64 16.06 1.60
N GLU A 21 3.61 17.16 0.84
CA GLU A 21 4.76 17.66 0.10
C GLU A 21 5.08 19.09 0.55
N ALA A 22 6.19 19.28 1.26
CA ALA A 22 6.62 20.60 1.70
C ALA A 22 7.11 21.45 0.52
N PRO A 23 6.98 22.80 0.60
CA PRO A 23 7.54 23.68 -0.41
C PRO A 23 9.06 23.48 -0.51
N GLN A 24 9.60 23.43 -1.73
CA GLN A 24 11.04 23.23 -1.95
C GLN A 24 11.89 24.48 -1.64
N ILE A 25 11.26 25.65 -1.66
CA ILE A 25 11.88 26.94 -1.35
C ILE A 25 11.10 27.55 -0.20
N TYR A 26 11.80 27.95 0.84
CA TYR A 26 11.20 28.63 1.98
C TYR A 26 10.91 30.10 1.64
N LYS A 27 9.64 30.47 1.71
CA LYS A 27 9.12 31.77 1.28
C LYS A 27 8.22 32.41 2.33
N ASN A 28 8.66 32.51 3.59
CA ASN A 28 7.95 33.22 4.67
C ASN A 28 6.41 33.08 4.58
N LYS A 29 5.71 34.11 4.07
CA LYS A 29 4.24 34.21 3.97
C LYS A 29 3.56 33.14 3.08
N GLU A 30 4.29 32.42 2.23
CA GLU A 30 3.76 31.35 1.35
C GLU A 30 3.95 29.94 1.93
N MET A 31 4.39 29.80 3.18
CA MET A 31 4.71 28.47 3.76
C MET A 31 3.48 27.71 4.27
N LYS A 32 2.29 28.29 4.32
CA LYS A 32 1.10 27.60 4.84
C LYS A 32 0.59 26.52 3.89
N ILE A 33 0.21 25.37 4.44
CA ILE A 33 -0.44 24.26 3.72
C ILE A 33 -1.81 24.04 4.33
N ASP A 34 -2.83 23.93 3.49
CA ASP A 34 -4.21 23.71 3.93
C ASP A 34 -4.32 22.41 4.73
N GLY A 35 -4.97 22.47 5.88
CA GLY A 35 -5.14 21.34 6.79
C GLY A 35 -3.97 21.07 7.73
N TYR A 36 -2.92 21.91 7.73
CA TYR A 36 -1.80 21.81 8.66
C TYR A 36 -1.58 23.14 9.41
N GLU A 37 -1.33 23.03 10.70
CA GLU A 37 -0.69 24.09 11.47
C GLU A 37 0.81 24.13 11.14
N LEU A 38 1.41 25.32 11.27
CA LEU A 38 2.79 25.56 10.90
C LEU A 38 3.52 26.25 12.05
N LEU A 39 4.61 25.65 12.51
CA LEU A 39 5.59 26.26 13.41
C LEU A 39 6.89 26.51 12.65
N GLU A 40 7.36 27.76 12.69
CA GLU A 40 8.58 28.18 12.02
C GLU A 40 9.61 28.58 13.08
N SER A 41 10.84 28.11 12.91
CA SER A 41 11.94 28.47 13.79
C SER A 41 13.22 28.70 13.01
N ASP A 42 13.98 29.70 13.43
CA ASP A 42 15.32 29.94 12.93
C ASP A 42 16.27 29.00 13.64
N ILE A 43 17.02 28.22 12.87
CA ILE A 43 18.06 27.34 13.41
C ILE A 43 19.40 27.74 12.81
N THR A 44 20.46 27.53 13.58
CA THR A 44 21.83 27.74 13.10
C THR A 44 22.46 26.39 12.86
N LEU A 45 22.97 26.21 11.65
CA LEU A 45 23.71 25.01 11.28
C LEU A 45 25.08 25.02 11.97
N LYS A 46 25.70 23.85 12.17
CA LYS A 46 26.98 23.74 12.91
C LYS A 46 28.12 24.57 12.29
N ASP A 47 28.07 24.80 10.99
CA ASP A 47 29.01 25.64 10.22
C ASP A 47 28.72 27.16 10.33
N GLY A 48 27.76 27.54 11.16
CA GLY A 48 27.33 28.92 11.36
C GLY A 48 26.38 29.44 10.28
N LYS A 49 25.97 28.61 9.32
CA LYS A 49 25.01 29.05 8.29
C LYS A 49 23.59 29.20 8.86
N PRO A 50 22.86 30.22 8.43
CA PRO A 50 21.45 30.35 8.74
C PRO A 50 20.62 29.24 8.07
N ALA A 51 19.68 28.68 8.82
CA ALA A 51 18.67 27.77 8.32
C ALA A 51 17.30 28.08 8.93
N LYS A 52 16.26 27.58 8.29
CA LYS A 52 14.87 27.66 8.76
C LYS A 52 14.36 26.25 8.99
N MET A 53 13.58 26.05 10.02
CA MET A 53 12.80 24.83 10.22
C MET A 53 11.32 25.17 10.14
N ALA A 54 10.58 24.44 9.31
CA ALA A 54 9.13 24.50 9.21
C ALA A 54 8.57 23.15 9.66
N VAL A 55 7.82 23.16 10.76
CA VAL A 55 7.14 21.98 11.30
C VAL A 55 5.66 22.10 10.99
N TYR A 56 5.17 21.18 10.16
CA TYR A 56 3.76 21.08 9.84
C TYR A 56 3.13 20.00 10.68
N TYR A 57 2.02 20.29 11.33
CA TYR A 57 1.31 19.28 12.07
C TYR A 57 -0.19 19.46 12.01
N ARG A 58 -0.92 18.37 12.21
CA ARG A 58 -2.37 18.41 12.34
C ARG A 58 -2.82 17.35 13.33
N ASN A 59 -3.91 17.64 14.01
CA ASN A 59 -4.60 16.62 14.78
C ASN A 59 -5.28 15.65 13.83
N THR A 60 -5.13 14.37 14.10
CA THR A 60 -5.83 13.29 13.42
C THR A 60 -7.00 12.82 14.28
N ASP A 61 -7.99 12.20 13.65
CA ASP A 61 -9.24 11.82 14.33
C ASP A 61 -9.04 10.79 15.47
N ASP A 62 -7.86 10.17 15.55
CA ASP A 62 -7.44 9.15 16.51
C ASP A 62 -6.66 9.71 17.74
N ASN A 63 -6.71 11.03 17.95
CA ASN A 63 -5.99 11.68 19.05
C ASN A 63 -4.46 11.48 18.94
N SER A 64 -3.95 11.49 17.70
CA SER A 64 -2.54 11.59 17.36
C SER A 64 -2.26 12.86 16.53
N MET A 65 -1.00 13.10 16.22
CA MET A 65 -0.53 14.30 15.54
C MET A 65 0.41 13.90 14.41
N ASP A 66 -0.09 13.90 13.19
CA ASP A 66 0.74 13.86 11.98
C ASP A 66 1.69 15.05 12.03
N THR A 67 3.01 14.81 12.09
CA THR A 67 3.99 15.90 12.19
C THR A 67 5.15 15.72 11.20
N PHE A 68 5.39 16.74 10.40
CA PHE A 68 6.42 16.81 9.37
C PHE A 68 7.43 17.91 9.68
N PHE A 69 8.68 17.55 9.87
CA PHE A 69 9.79 18.44 10.16
C PHE A 69 10.59 18.71 8.90
N ASN A 70 10.67 19.98 8.50
CA ASN A 70 11.32 20.40 7.26
C ASN A 70 12.43 21.39 7.57
N VAL A 71 13.65 21.12 7.10
CA VAL A 71 14.81 21.99 7.32
C VAL A 71 15.27 22.58 6.00
N TYR A 72 15.49 23.89 6.00
CA TYR A 72 15.88 24.69 4.84
C TYR A 72 17.22 25.38 5.09
N GLU A 73 18.22 25.08 4.26
CA GLU A 73 19.53 25.73 4.31
C GLU A 73 19.55 26.98 3.43
N GLN A 74 20.17 28.06 3.91
CA GLN A 74 20.43 29.23 3.08
C GLN A 74 21.44 28.91 1.97
N LYS A 75 20.99 29.01 0.71
CA LYS A 75 21.81 28.86 -0.50
C LYS A 75 21.68 30.11 -1.36
N GLY A 76 22.63 31.05 -1.19
CA GLY A 76 22.59 32.36 -1.84
C GLY A 76 21.52 33.26 -1.21
N SER A 77 20.60 33.78 -2.01
CA SER A 77 19.48 34.62 -1.55
C SER A 77 18.24 33.83 -1.10
N GLU A 78 18.25 32.51 -1.24
CA GLU A 78 17.09 31.63 -0.98
C GLU A 78 17.40 30.61 0.11
N TYR A 79 16.35 30.11 0.75
CA TYR A 79 16.41 28.98 1.68
C TYR A 79 15.80 27.76 0.97
N LYS A 80 16.56 26.68 0.82
CA LYS A 80 16.17 25.48 0.06
C LYS A 80 16.02 24.28 0.97
N LEU A 81 14.98 23.47 0.76
CA LEU A 81 14.72 22.27 1.55
C LEU A 81 15.92 21.31 1.45
N ILE A 82 16.38 20.81 2.59
CA ILE A 82 17.50 19.87 2.69
C ILE A 82 17.15 18.60 3.48
N LEU A 83 16.07 18.62 4.26
CA LEU A 83 15.59 17.47 5.02
C LEU A 83 14.09 17.60 5.24
N GLN A 84 13.36 16.50 5.03
CA GLN A 84 11.99 16.31 5.46
C GLN A 84 11.94 15.00 6.26
N SER A 85 11.40 15.06 7.47
CA SER A 85 11.24 13.90 8.37
C SER A 85 9.83 13.89 8.93
N GLU A 86 9.24 12.69 9.01
CA GLU A 86 7.91 12.49 9.56
C GLU A 86 8.01 11.82 10.93
N LYS A 87 7.15 12.23 11.86
CA LYS A 87 6.96 11.54 13.13
C LYS A 87 5.54 11.77 13.64
N ASN A 88 4.87 10.68 13.98
CA ASN A 88 3.57 10.76 14.63
C ASN A 88 3.74 10.85 16.15
N PHE A 89 3.05 11.81 16.75
CA PHE A 89 3.00 11.96 18.20
C PHE A 89 1.60 11.60 18.70
N LYS A 90 1.49 11.12 19.93
CA LYS A 90 0.17 11.04 20.58
C LYS A 90 -0.25 12.45 21.00
N TYR A 91 -1.53 12.79 20.87
CA TYR A 91 -2.07 14.03 21.38
C TYR A 91 -2.00 14.00 22.92
N SER A 92 -1.05 14.75 23.48
CA SER A 92 -0.77 14.80 24.92
C SER A 92 -0.46 16.23 25.35
N TYR A 93 -0.60 16.52 26.65
CA TYR A 93 -0.21 17.82 27.22
C TYR A 93 1.29 18.11 27.02
N ASP A 94 2.11 17.07 26.84
CA ASP A 94 3.55 17.15 26.63
C ASP A 94 3.94 17.19 25.14
N PHE A 95 2.99 17.23 24.21
CA PHE A 95 3.24 17.24 22.77
C PHE A 95 4.29 18.28 22.36
N ILE A 96 4.17 19.52 22.84
CA ILE A 96 5.12 20.60 22.52
C ILE A 96 6.53 20.26 23.01
N LYS A 97 6.66 19.65 24.19
CA LYS A 97 7.95 19.26 24.78
C LYS A 97 8.59 18.10 24.01
N GLU A 98 7.80 17.11 23.61
CA GLU A 98 8.26 16.00 22.77
C GLU A 98 8.66 16.47 21.37
N LEU A 99 7.87 17.38 20.80
CA LEU A 99 8.12 18.03 19.53
C LEU A 99 9.42 18.84 19.57
N ASP A 100 9.66 19.64 20.61
CA ASP A 100 10.91 20.39 20.78
C ASP A 100 12.12 19.47 21.02
N THR A 101 11.94 18.38 21.76
CA THR A 101 12.98 17.35 21.92
C THR A 101 13.37 16.75 20.57
N TYR A 102 12.38 16.41 19.74
CA TYR A 102 12.61 15.89 18.40
C TYR A 102 13.24 16.94 17.47
N LYS A 103 12.78 18.20 17.50
CA LYS A 103 13.41 19.31 16.77
C LYS A 103 14.88 19.44 17.12
N ASN A 104 15.23 19.36 18.41
CA ASN A 104 16.61 19.48 18.88
C ASN A 104 17.47 18.30 18.42
N ASN A 105 16.94 17.08 18.48
CA ASN A 105 17.64 15.89 17.96
C ASN A 105 17.80 15.94 16.44
N LEU A 106 16.78 16.40 15.71
CA LEU A 106 16.83 16.57 14.26
C LEU A 106 17.82 17.67 13.90
N THR A 107 17.84 18.78 14.63
CA THR A 107 18.82 19.86 14.47
C THR A 107 20.22 19.37 14.76
N ALA A 108 20.42 18.55 15.81
CA ALA A 108 21.70 17.90 16.10
C ALA A 108 22.12 16.92 15.00
N THR A 109 21.18 16.19 14.41
CA THR A 109 21.40 15.29 13.26
C THR A 109 21.79 16.08 12.02
N VAL A 110 21.06 17.16 11.71
CA VAL A 110 21.37 18.08 10.61
C VAL A 110 22.73 18.76 10.84
N ASN A 111 23.04 19.17 12.07
CA ASN A 111 24.33 19.76 12.44
C ASN A 111 25.47 18.74 12.39
N GLY A 112 25.19 17.48 12.67
CA GLY A 112 26.06 16.35 12.35
C GLY A 112 26.24 16.20 10.84
N ASN A 113 25.24 16.55 10.04
CA ASN A 113 25.19 16.43 8.58
C ASN A 113 25.76 17.62 7.77
N THR A 114 26.04 18.78 8.39
CA THR A 114 26.45 20.03 7.70
C THR A 114 27.96 20.17 7.45
N ASP A 115 28.78 19.29 8.02
CA ASP A 115 30.19 19.24 7.67
C ASP A 115 30.35 18.68 6.25
N GLY A 116 31.06 19.39 5.38
CA GLY A 116 31.56 18.83 4.13
C GLY A 116 32.38 17.59 4.48
N LEU A 117 31.91 16.42 4.02
CA LEU A 117 32.54 15.15 4.37
C LEU A 117 34.01 15.17 3.91
N SER A 118 34.91 14.90 4.85
CA SER A 118 36.34 14.72 4.54
C SER A 118 36.54 13.52 3.60
N GLU A 119 37.64 13.47 2.83
CA GLU A 119 37.92 12.37 1.89
C GLU A 119 37.84 11.00 2.61
N ASN A 120 37.05 10.05 2.09
CA ASN A 120 36.64 8.78 2.72
C ASN A 120 35.72 8.80 3.97
N GLU A 121 35.06 9.91 4.32
CA GLU A 121 34.07 9.93 5.41
C GLU A 121 32.67 9.48 4.95
N THR A 122 32.03 8.61 5.75
CA THR A 122 30.68 8.10 5.56
C THR A 122 29.81 8.50 6.75
N ARG A 123 28.54 8.86 6.51
CA ARG A 123 27.62 9.29 7.57
C ARG A 123 26.27 8.63 7.43
N GLU A 124 25.76 8.06 8.51
CA GLU A 124 24.38 7.59 8.57
C GLU A 124 23.42 8.79 8.64
N ILE A 125 22.55 8.91 7.64
CA ILE A 125 21.61 10.03 7.52
C ILE A 125 20.17 9.64 7.88
N GLU A 126 19.85 8.34 7.84
CA GLU A 126 18.57 7.79 8.29
C GLU A 126 18.77 6.36 8.79
N VAL A 127 18.13 6.02 9.91
CA VAL A 127 18.01 4.64 10.39
C VAL A 127 16.60 4.15 10.08
N PHE A 128 16.51 3.02 9.39
CA PHE A 128 15.24 2.37 9.12
C PHE A 128 14.89 1.46 10.30
N ASP A 129 13.92 1.90 11.08
CA ASP A 129 13.33 1.14 12.18
C ASP A 129 11.81 1.21 12.05
N THR A 130 11.24 0.34 11.19
CA THR A 130 9.79 0.29 11.02
C THR A 130 9.12 -0.04 12.36
N TYR A 131 8.43 0.95 12.92
CA TYR A 131 7.66 0.81 14.14
C TYR A 131 6.53 -0.21 13.99
N LYS A 132 6.40 -1.08 14.98
CA LYS A 132 5.27 -2.00 15.15
C LYS A 132 4.41 -1.51 16.31
N PRO A 133 3.15 -1.15 16.07
CA PRO A 133 2.29 -0.65 17.13
C PRO A 133 2.10 -1.65 18.29
N GLU A 134 2.01 -1.15 19.53
CA GLU A 134 1.91 -1.98 20.74
C GLU A 134 0.64 -2.84 20.80
N GLU A 135 -0.39 -2.41 20.09
CA GLU A 135 -1.65 -3.11 19.86
C GLU A 135 -1.48 -4.33 18.95
N MET A 136 -0.36 -4.47 18.22
CA MET A 136 -0.06 -5.69 17.47
C MET A 136 0.63 -6.75 18.34
N LYS A 137 0.19 -8.00 18.20
CA LYS A 137 0.89 -9.20 18.66
C LYS A 137 1.33 -10.01 17.44
N PHE A 138 2.45 -10.72 17.54
CA PHE A 138 2.98 -11.55 16.46
C PHE A 138 3.00 -13.02 16.89
N GLU A 139 1.83 -13.64 16.97
CA GLU A 139 1.67 -15.08 17.23
C GLU A 139 1.31 -15.78 15.91
N LEU A 140 2.33 -15.91 15.05
CA LEU A 140 2.17 -16.47 13.72
C LEU A 140 1.66 -17.91 13.79
N LYS A 141 0.50 -18.15 13.17
CA LYS A 141 -0.04 -19.50 12.93
C LYS A 141 0.54 -20.11 11.65
N TYR A 142 1.05 -19.26 10.75
CA TYR A 142 1.73 -19.65 9.53
C TYR A 142 2.83 -18.64 9.18
N ASP A 143 4.09 -19.09 9.15
CA ASP A 143 5.27 -18.24 9.02
C ASP A 143 6.16 -18.60 7.82
N LYS A 144 5.84 -19.67 7.08
CA LYS A 144 6.69 -20.18 6.00
C LYS A 144 7.04 -19.14 4.94
N ASN A 145 6.10 -18.24 4.63
CA ASN A 145 6.29 -17.16 3.64
C ASN A 145 6.48 -15.78 4.28
N ALA A 146 6.60 -15.71 5.62
CA ALA A 146 6.79 -14.48 6.36
C ALA A 146 8.23 -13.95 6.19
N PRO A 147 8.42 -12.71 5.71
CA PRO A 147 9.74 -12.11 5.65
C PRO A 147 10.36 -11.94 7.04
N LYS A 148 11.68 -12.16 7.14
CA LYS A 148 12.44 -12.01 8.40
C LYS A 148 12.93 -10.57 8.64
N PHE A 149 12.29 -9.61 7.99
CA PHE A 149 12.64 -8.19 7.99
C PHE A 149 11.42 -7.36 7.62
N ASP A 150 11.38 -6.13 8.12
CA ASP A 150 10.31 -5.16 7.84
C ASP A 150 10.73 -4.22 6.72
N ASP A 151 11.92 -3.61 6.83
CA ASP A 151 12.53 -2.77 5.80
C ASP A 151 13.40 -3.58 4.84
N PHE A 152 13.19 -3.37 3.54
CA PHE A 152 13.94 -4.07 2.51
C PHE A 152 14.14 -3.25 1.24
N LEU A 153 15.19 -3.59 0.50
CA LEU A 153 15.35 -3.17 -0.88
C LEU A 153 14.82 -4.24 -1.81
N PHE A 154 13.92 -3.85 -2.70
CA PHE A 154 13.57 -4.63 -3.87
C PHE A 154 14.58 -4.37 -5.00
N ILE A 155 15.22 -5.43 -5.48
CA ILE A 155 16.20 -5.38 -6.57
C ILE A 155 15.49 -5.44 -7.92
N LYS A 156 15.44 -4.30 -8.62
CA LYS A 156 14.76 -4.13 -9.91
C LYS A 156 15.61 -4.62 -11.08
N LYS A 157 16.93 -4.39 -11.00
CA LYS A 157 17.95 -4.86 -11.96
C LYS A 157 19.20 -5.29 -11.17
N THR A 158 20.13 -5.97 -11.84
CA THR A 158 21.40 -6.38 -11.23
C THR A 158 22.14 -5.18 -10.64
N VAL A 159 22.59 -5.31 -9.38
CA VAL A 159 23.40 -4.32 -8.67
C VAL A 159 24.45 -5.04 -7.82
N ASP A 160 25.58 -4.37 -7.64
CA ASP A 160 26.67 -4.85 -6.80
C ASP A 160 26.48 -4.37 -5.35
N VAL A 161 26.73 -5.28 -4.43
CA VAL A 161 26.83 -5.02 -3.00
C VAL A 161 28.30 -4.82 -2.67
N ASN A 162 28.61 -3.64 -2.19
CA ASN A 162 29.96 -3.18 -1.92
C ASN A 162 30.30 -3.38 -0.44
N SER A 163 31.58 -3.63 -0.13
CA SER A 163 32.07 -3.76 1.25
C SER A 163 31.99 -2.44 2.01
N GLU A 164 32.08 -1.31 1.30
CA GLU A 164 31.99 0.05 1.81
C GLU A 164 31.07 0.89 0.91
N PRO A 165 30.49 1.99 1.40
CA PRO A 165 29.63 2.86 0.59
C PRO A 165 30.46 3.77 -0.35
N VAL A 166 31.34 3.15 -1.14
CA VAL A 166 32.19 3.77 -2.16
C VAL A 166 32.32 2.80 -3.34
N LEU A 167 32.13 3.29 -4.58
CA LEU A 167 32.10 2.46 -5.80
C LEU A 167 33.42 1.74 -6.12
N THR A 168 34.54 2.19 -5.54
CA THR A 168 35.86 1.58 -5.72
C THR A 168 36.17 0.49 -4.69
N SER A 169 35.27 0.27 -3.72
CA SER A 169 35.46 -0.76 -2.71
C SER A 169 35.22 -2.16 -3.30
N GLU A 170 35.53 -3.20 -2.51
CA GLU A 170 35.37 -4.58 -2.93
C GLU A 170 33.88 -4.90 -3.14
N VAL A 171 33.54 -5.52 -4.27
CA VAL A 171 32.21 -6.10 -4.48
C VAL A 171 32.15 -7.43 -3.74
N ILE A 172 31.37 -7.47 -2.66
CA ILE A 172 31.23 -8.65 -1.79
C ILE A 172 30.13 -9.62 -2.28
N GLU A 173 29.14 -9.11 -3.01
CA GLU A 173 28.09 -9.92 -3.64
C GLU A 173 27.49 -9.14 -4.83
N THR A 174 27.01 -9.85 -5.85
CA THR A 174 26.16 -9.26 -6.91
C THR A 174 24.76 -9.82 -6.79
N VAL A 175 23.78 -8.94 -6.60
CA VAL A 175 22.38 -9.29 -6.40
C VAL A 175 21.55 -8.88 -7.62
N LYS A 176 20.50 -9.63 -7.92
CA LYS A 176 19.72 -9.52 -9.15
C LYS A 176 18.23 -9.59 -8.89
N TYR A 177 17.46 -9.11 -9.86
CA TYR A 177 16.01 -9.35 -9.89
C TYR A 177 15.74 -10.86 -9.77
N PRO A 178 14.77 -11.30 -8.94
CA PRO A 178 13.78 -10.54 -8.15
C PRO A 178 14.10 -10.44 -6.64
N GLN A 179 15.38 -10.44 -6.25
CA GLN A 179 15.79 -10.50 -4.85
C GLN A 179 15.25 -9.32 -4.03
N LYS A 180 15.05 -9.59 -2.73
CA LYS A 180 14.71 -8.61 -1.71
C LYS A 180 15.69 -8.78 -0.56
N ILE A 181 16.27 -7.68 -0.10
CA ILE A 181 17.37 -7.72 0.86
C ILE A 181 17.01 -6.79 2.01
N LYS A 182 17.23 -7.25 3.24
CA LYS A 182 17.04 -6.41 4.42
C LYS A 182 17.91 -5.15 4.30
N THR A 183 17.32 -3.99 4.59
CA THR A 183 18.07 -2.72 4.70
C THR A 183 17.86 -2.12 6.07
N THR A 184 18.88 -1.44 6.58
CA THR A 184 18.92 -0.90 7.94
C THR A 184 19.07 0.60 7.99
N SER A 185 19.73 1.20 7.00
CA SER A 185 20.04 2.62 7.04
C SER A 185 20.26 3.22 5.65
N LEU A 186 20.07 4.53 5.55
CA LEU A 186 20.58 5.36 4.46
C LEU A 186 21.87 6.03 4.89
N ILE A 187 22.92 5.85 4.11
CA ILE A 187 24.29 6.32 4.36
C ILE A 187 24.66 7.32 3.28
N LYS A 188 25.17 8.49 3.67
CA LYS A 188 25.76 9.47 2.77
C LYS A 188 27.27 9.29 2.71
N SER A 189 27.78 9.16 1.49
CA SER A 189 29.20 9.09 1.16
C SER A 189 29.61 10.32 0.38
N ASN A 190 30.84 10.76 0.60
CA ASN A 190 31.42 11.96 0.02
C ASN A 190 31.85 11.84 -1.44
N ILE A 191 32.12 10.61 -1.90
CA ILE A 191 32.62 10.36 -3.26
C ILE A 191 31.45 10.02 -4.21
N ASN A 192 30.40 9.36 -3.72
CA ASN A 192 29.40 8.72 -4.61
C ASN A 192 27.92 8.90 -4.20
N GLY A 193 27.60 9.85 -3.32
CA GLY A 193 26.21 10.13 -2.94
C GLY A 193 25.66 9.18 -1.88
N GLU A 194 24.39 8.80 -2.01
CA GLU A 194 23.67 8.02 -0.99
C GLU A 194 23.71 6.52 -1.27
N TRP A 195 23.73 5.74 -0.20
CA TRP A 195 23.88 4.29 -0.20
C TRP A 195 22.94 3.69 0.83
N TYR A 196 22.35 2.56 0.51
CA TYR A 196 21.63 1.76 1.48
C TYR A 196 22.60 0.79 2.17
N GLU A 197 22.61 0.79 3.51
CA GLU A 197 23.18 -0.33 4.27
C GLU A 197 22.24 -1.52 4.15
N VAL A 198 22.77 -2.68 3.76
CA VAL A 198 22.03 -3.93 3.59
C VAL A 198 22.65 -5.06 4.40
N ILE A 199 21.81 -6.00 4.84
CA ILE A 199 22.24 -7.22 5.52
C ILE A 199 22.02 -8.41 4.59
N LEU A 200 23.10 -9.06 4.20
CA LEU A 200 23.10 -10.23 3.33
C LEU A 200 22.59 -11.47 4.07
N ALA A 201 22.29 -12.54 3.32
CA ALA A 201 21.74 -13.77 3.87
C ALA A 201 22.67 -14.48 4.87
N ASP A 202 23.99 -14.27 4.75
CA ASP A 202 25.01 -14.77 5.68
C ASP A 202 25.23 -13.86 6.90
N GLY A 203 24.48 -12.76 6.99
CA GLY A 203 24.56 -11.77 8.06
C GLY A 203 25.61 -10.67 7.84
N LYS A 204 26.38 -10.70 6.75
CA LYS A 204 27.34 -9.63 6.45
C LYS A 204 26.62 -8.33 6.09
N LYS A 205 27.21 -7.23 6.54
CA LYS A 205 26.83 -5.88 6.10
C LYS A 205 27.44 -5.59 4.73
N GLY A 206 26.70 -4.85 3.92
CA GLY A 206 27.17 -4.32 2.65
C GLY A 206 26.42 -3.06 2.26
N TYR A 207 26.80 -2.46 1.14
CA TYR A 207 26.28 -1.18 0.70
C TYR A 207 25.87 -1.21 -0.77
N ILE A 208 24.67 -0.72 -1.06
CA ILE A 208 24.15 -0.60 -2.44
C ILE A 208 23.89 0.88 -2.74
N PRO A 209 24.38 1.43 -3.87
CA PRO A 209 24.10 2.80 -4.25
C PRO A 209 22.60 3.05 -4.44
N VAL A 210 22.10 4.18 -3.96
CA VAL A 210 20.76 4.67 -4.32
C VAL A 210 20.71 4.89 -5.82
N SER A 211 19.81 4.18 -6.51
CA SER A 211 19.69 4.23 -7.96
C SER A 211 18.32 3.72 -8.42
N GLU A 212 17.99 3.90 -9.70
CA GLU A 212 16.76 3.37 -10.31
C GLU A 212 16.63 1.84 -10.28
N ASN A 213 17.74 1.14 -9.99
CA ASN A 213 17.84 -0.32 -9.98
C ASN A 213 17.39 -0.95 -8.67
N VAL A 214 17.14 -0.14 -7.64
CA VAL A 214 16.64 -0.59 -6.34
C VAL A 214 15.47 0.29 -5.89
N GLU A 215 14.66 -0.23 -4.99
CA GLU A 215 13.53 0.49 -4.41
C GLU A 215 13.38 0.09 -2.94
N LYS A 216 13.47 1.06 -2.04
CA LYS A 216 13.22 0.84 -0.60
C LYS A 216 11.73 0.67 -0.36
N ARG A 217 11.37 -0.37 0.38
CA ARG A 217 10.00 -0.73 0.77
C ARG A 217 9.97 -1.20 2.21
N ASN A 218 8.79 -1.19 2.81
CA ASN A 218 8.60 -1.68 4.16
C ASN A 218 7.16 -2.15 4.41
N PHE A 219 6.97 -2.93 5.47
CA PHE A 219 5.63 -3.21 5.98
C PHE A 219 5.09 -1.97 6.70
N LYS A 220 3.92 -1.46 6.27
CA LYS A 220 3.32 -0.22 6.80
C LYS A 220 2.46 -0.51 8.05
N TRP A 221 3.05 -1.07 9.11
CA TRP A 221 2.29 -1.58 10.28
C TRP A 221 1.33 -0.56 10.91
N SER A 222 1.77 0.68 11.16
CA SER A 222 0.90 1.73 11.71
C SER A 222 -0.29 2.01 10.79
N ALA A 223 -0.04 2.29 9.51
CA ALA A 223 -1.10 2.55 8.54
C ALA A 223 -2.10 1.38 8.44
N MET A 224 -1.65 0.14 8.63
CA MET A 224 -2.55 -1.02 8.67
C MET A 224 -3.49 -0.97 9.88
N VAL A 225 -2.98 -0.64 11.07
CA VAL A 225 -3.83 -0.47 12.27
C VAL A 225 -4.82 0.67 12.07
N ASP A 226 -4.34 1.84 11.65
CA ASP A 226 -5.19 3.03 11.47
C ASP A 226 -6.37 2.72 10.54
N LYS A 227 -6.11 2.00 9.44
CA LYS A 227 -7.14 1.60 8.48
C LYS A 227 -8.11 0.56 9.04
N MET A 228 -7.67 -0.37 9.88
CA MET A 228 -8.55 -1.33 10.55
C MET A 228 -9.46 -0.65 11.57
N ASP A 229 -8.90 0.28 12.34
CA ASP A 229 -9.62 1.04 13.35
C ASP A 229 -10.67 1.95 12.70
N ILE A 230 -10.33 2.66 11.61
CA ILE A 230 -11.31 3.42 10.81
C ILE A 230 -12.52 2.56 10.38
N VAL A 231 -12.28 1.32 9.92
CA VAL A 231 -13.38 0.41 9.54
C VAL A 231 -14.24 0.04 10.75
N ASN A 232 -13.60 -0.29 11.88
CA ASN A 232 -14.30 -0.72 13.08
C ASN A 232 -15.03 0.41 13.80
N ASP A 233 -14.48 1.62 13.79
CA ASP A 233 -15.13 2.81 14.32
C ASP A 233 -16.36 3.16 13.50
N PHE A 234 -16.25 3.13 12.16
CA PHE A 234 -17.39 3.31 11.27
C PHE A 234 -18.50 2.28 11.53
N ILE A 235 -18.15 0.99 11.66
CA ILE A 235 -19.11 -0.08 11.96
C ILE A 235 -19.74 0.14 13.34
N SER A 236 -18.92 0.38 14.36
CA SER A 236 -19.37 0.59 15.74
C SER A 236 -20.32 1.78 15.86
N GLU A 237 -19.98 2.91 15.24
CA GLU A 237 -20.80 4.11 15.23
C GLU A 237 -22.13 3.86 14.51
N THR A 238 -22.10 3.16 13.38
CA THR A 238 -23.30 2.81 12.60
C THR A 238 -24.24 1.93 13.42
N LEU A 239 -23.72 0.89 14.08
CA LEU A 239 -24.50 -0.01 14.92
C LEU A 239 -25.05 0.71 16.18
N LYS A 240 -24.26 1.59 16.81
CA LYS A 240 -24.71 2.43 17.94
C LYS A 240 -25.88 3.35 17.57
N LYS A 241 -25.95 3.79 16.32
CA LYS A 241 -27.04 4.59 15.75
C LYS A 241 -28.24 3.74 15.29
N GLU A 242 -28.22 2.42 15.52
CA GLU A 242 -29.23 1.46 15.05
C GLU A 242 -29.40 1.49 13.51
N GLN A 243 -28.37 1.90 12.79
CA GLN A 243 -28.35 1.94 11.33
C GLN A 243 -27.84 0.62 10.76
N LYS A 244 -28.27 0.32 9.53
CA LYS A 244 -27.86 -0.87 8.78
C LYS A 244 -26.57 -0.62 8.02
N LEU A 245 -25.76 -1.67 7.92
CA LEU A 245 -24.57 -1.72 7.07
C LEU A 245 -24.87 -2.47 5.78
N TYR A 246 -24.33 -1.96 4.68
CA TYR A 246 -24.51 -2.50 3.34
C TYR A 246 -23.16 -2.71 2.67
N THR A 247 -23.16 -3.50 1.59
CA THR A 247 -22.06 -3.57 0.63
C THR A 247 -22.52 -3.27 -0.78
N ILE A 248 -21.63 -2.68 -1.58
CA ILE A 248 -21.91 -2.43 -3.00
C ILE A 248 -21.98 -3.76 -3.74
N SER A 249 -23.04 -3.94 -4.53
CA SER A 249 -23.19 -5.03 -5.50
C SER A 249 -23.01 -4.45 -6.90
N ALA A 250 -21.82 -4.67 -7.48
CA ALA A 250 -21.47 -4.21 -8.83
C ALA A 250 -20.74 -5.28 -9.64
N TYR A 251 -20.77 -6.53 -9.17
CA TYR A 251 -20.12 -7.64 -9.85
C TYR A 251 -20.86 -8.07 -11.11
N ALA A 252 -20.22 -7.79 -12.25
CA ALA A 252 -20.60 -8.29 -13.55
C ALA A 252 -19.50 -9.24 -14.07
N PRO A 253 -19.63 -10.57 -13.92
CA PRO A 253 -18.61 -11.51 -14.41
C PRO A 253 -18.49 -11.43 -15.93
N LEU A 254 -17.25 -11.48 -16.43
CA LEU A 254 -16.93 -11.47 -17.87
C LEU A 254 -17.49 -10.25 -18.62
N SER A 255 -17.79 -9.15 -17.93
CA SER A 255 -18.26 -7.92 -18.57
C SER A 255 -17.25 -7.41 -19.61
N ARG A 256 -17.76 -6.82 -20.69
CA ARG A 256 -16.94 -6.17 -21.75
C ARG A 256 -16.57 -4.76 -21.30
N ASP A 257 -16.03 -4.62 -20.10
CA ASP A 257 -15.92 -3.32 -19.46
C ASP A 257 -15.01 -2.38 -20.25
N TYR A 258 -15.50 -1.14 -20.37
CA TYR A 258 -14.83 -0.05 -21.02
C TYR A 258 -13.72 0.50 -20.12
N TYR A 259 -12.62 0.90 -20.75
CA TYR A 259 -11.63 1.73 -20.08
C TYR A 259 -12.27 3.04 -19.61
N GLY A 260 -12.00 3.44 -18.38
CA GLY A 260 -12.44 4.72 -17.83
C GLY A 260 -11.48 5.20 -16.76
N GLU A 261 -11.34 6.52 -16.64
CA GLU A 261 -10.33 7.18 -15.80
C GLU A 261 -10.43 6.81 -14.33
N LYS A 262 -9.30 6.94 -13.63
CA LYS A 262 -9.26 6.78 -12.18
C LYS A 262 -9.88 8.00 -11.52
N ASP A 263 -10.55 7.80 -10.39
CA ASP A 263 -10.99 8.89 -9.54
C ASP A 263 -9.87 9.40 -8.61
N LYS A 264 -10.22 10.33 -7.72
CA LYS A 264 -9.31 10.90 -6.70
C LYS A 264 -8.78 9.87 -5.68
N PHE A 265 -9.42 8.71 -5.57
CA PHE A 265 -9.00 7.58 -4.73
C PHE A 265 -8.31 6.49 -5.52
N ASN A 266 -7.87 6.80 -6.76
CA ASN A 266 -7.17 5.90 -7.65
C ASN A 266 -8.01 4.67 -8.09
N ASN A 267 -9.34 4.72 -7.92
CA ASN A 267 -10.27 3.65 -8.27
C ASN A 267 -10.86 3.84 -9.67
N ARG A 268 -11.02 2.72 -10.40
CA ARG A 268 -11.59 2.69 -11.76
C ARG A 268 -13.08 2.33 -11.77
N PRO A 269 -13.81 2.69 -12.84
CA PRO A 269 -15.24 2.37 -12.97
C PRO A 269 -15.54 0.86 -13.17
N ASN A 270 -14.53 0.04 -13.48
CA ASN A 270 -14.70 -1.40 -13.69
C ASN A 270 -15.29 -2.07 -12.43
N GLN A 271 -16.54 -2.52 -12.55
CA GLN A 271 -17.31 -3.13 -11.45
C GLN A 271 -17.38 -2.24 -10.20
N SER A 272 -17.65 -0.97 -10.44
CA SER A 272 -17.85 0.07 -9.44
C SER A 272 -19.15 0.82 -9.70
N VAL A 273 -19.71 1.43 -8.66
CA VAL A 273 -20.86 2.35 -8.76
C VAL A 273 -20.34 3.78 -8.69
N LYS A 274 -20.93 4.68 -9.48
CA LYS A 274 -20.62 6.11 -9.39
C LYS A 274 -21.29 6.71 -8.15
N GLY A 275 -20.48 7.26 -7.25
CA GLY A 275 -20.93 8.08 -6.12
C GLY A 275 -20.70 9.55 -6.43
N PHE A 276 -21.78 10.30 -6.66
CA PHE A 276 -21.71 11.73 -6.99
C PHE A 276 -21.60 12.58 -5.73
N ILE A 277 -21.01 13.77 -5.80
CA ILE A 277 -20.96 14.70 -4.65
C ILE A 277 -22.32 15.34 -4.34
N SER A 278 -23.22 15.37 -5.33
CA SER A 278 -24.63 15.73 -5.21
C SER A 278 -25.41 15.05 -6.35
N PRO A 279 -26.74 14.89 -6.25
CA PRO A 279 -27.55 14.19 -7.27
C PRO A 279 -27.37 14.71 -8.71
N ASP A 280 -27.18 16.03 -8.86
CA ASP A 280 -27.03 16.69 -10.16
C ASP A 280 -25.56 16.90 -10.58
N SER A 281 -24.60 16.49 -9.75
CA SER A 281 -23.19 16.73 -10.02
C SER A 281 -22.67 15.86 -11.17
N LYS A 282 -21.71 16.41 -11.92
CA LYS A 282 -20.88 15.66 -12.87
C LYS A 282 -19.62 15.09 -12.23
N GLU A 283 -19.27 15.55 -11.03
CA GLU A 283 -18.15 15.05 -10.25
C GLU A 283 -18.59 13.81 -9.46
N TYR A 284 -17.78 12.76 -9.56
CA TYR A 284 -18.07 11.48 -8.93
C TYR A 284 -16.78 10.74 -8.53
N ILE A 285 -16.95 9.78 -7.65
CA ILE A 285 -15.98 8.72 -7.35
C ILE A 285 -16.51 7.36 -7.84
N ASN A 286 -15.60 6.42 -8.03
CA ASN A 286 -15.89 5.03 -8.36
C ASN A 286 -15.83 4.21 -7.08
N ILE A 287 -16.99 3.79 -6.57
CA ILE A 287 -17.13 2.98 -5.36
C ILE A 287 -17.14 1.50 -5.76
N PRO A 288 -16.07 0.73 -5.51
CA PRO A 288 -15.96 -0.63 -6.03
C PRO A 288 -16.94 -1.60 -5.36
N ASP A 289 -17.26 -2.67 -6.08
CA ASP A 289 -17.99 -3.84 -5.55
C ASP A 289 -17.43 -4.29 -4.19
N ARG A 290 -18.34 -4.67 -3.28
CA ARG A 290 -18.12 -5.08 -1.88
C ARG A 290 -17.63 -4.00 -0.91
N THR A 291 -17.50 -2.75 -1.34
CA THR A 291 -17.24 -1.63 -0.42
C THR A 291 -18.32 -1.58 0.65
N ILE A 292 -17.93 -1.52 1.93
CA ILE A 292 -18.84 -1.35 3.07
C ILE A 292 -19.33 0.10 3.14
N PHE A 293 -20.63 0.30 3.38
CA PHE A 293 -21.21 1.63 3.53
C PHE A 293 -22.47 1.63 4.41
N ARG A 294 -22.91 2.82 4.81
CA ARG A 294 -24.23 3.07 5.43
C ARG A 294 -25.04 4.02 4.57
N ILE A 295 -26.36 3.85 4.58
CA ILE A 295 -27.29 4.80 3.95
C ILE A 295 -27.69 5.84 5.01
N ILE A 296 -27.39 7.11 4.75
CA ILE A 296 -27.76 8.26 5.59
C ILE A 296 -29.23 8.62 5.32
N SER A 297 -29.59 8.76 4.05
CA SER A 297 -30.94 9.12 3.62
C SER A 297 -31.23 8.65 2.18
N GLU A 298 -32.50 8.67 1.79
CA GLU A 298 -32.93 8.46 0.41
C GLU A 298 -33.68 9.71 -0.07
N LYS A 299 -33.19 10.35 -1.14
CA LYS A 299 -33.77 11.58 -1.71
C LYS A 299 -33.64 11.57 -3.22
N ASP A 300 -34.70 11.99 -3.90
CA ASP A 300 -34.72 12.19 -5.36
C ASP A 300 -34.24 10.97 -6.19
N GLY A 301 -34.49 9.76 -5.68
CA GLY A 301 -34.06 8.52 -6.33
C GLY A 301 -32.56 8.19 -6.16
N PHE A 302 -31.91 8.78 -5.16
CA PHE A 302 -30.54 8.49 -4.74
C PHE A 302 -30.48 8.07 -3.27
N TYR A 303 -29.57 7.15 -2.97
CA TYR A 303 -29.09 6.94 -1.61
C TYR A 303 -27.94 7.92 -1.34
N GLU A 304 -28.10 8.72 -0.29
CA GLU A 304 -27.02 9.46 0.34
C GLU A 304 -26.26 8.48 1.25
N ILE A 305 -25.00 8.22 0.95
CA ILE A 305 -24.20 7.18 1.61
C ILE A 305 -22.90 7.71 2.17
N GLU A 306 -22.36 6.97 3.12
CA GLU A 306 -21.04 7.19 3.69
C GLU A 306 -20.28 5.87 3.77
N THR A 307 -18.98 5.93 3.54
CA THR A 307 -18.08 4.78 3.55
C THR A 307 -16.92 5.05 4.52
N PRO A 308 -16.29 4.01 5.10
CA PRO A 308 -15.18 4.21 6.03
C PRO A 308 -13.97 4.89 5.38
N PHE A 309 -13.68 4.66 4.10
CA PHE A 309 -12.43 5.15 3.47
C PHE A 309 -12.61 6.34 2.54
N TYR A 310 -13.73 6.43 1.83
CA TYR A 310 -13.97 7.54 0.92
C TYR A 310 -14.68 8.71 1.62
N GLY A 311 -15.18 8.48 2.85
CA GLY A 311 -16.04 9.38 3.58
C GLY A 311 -17.44 9.45 2.98
N GLY A 312 -18.04 10.63 3.07
CA GLY A 312 -19.36 10.97 2.53
C GLY A 312 -19.77 12.39 2.93
N PRO A 313 -20.99 12.82 2.59
CA PRO A 313 -21.96 12.04 1.82
C PRO A 313 -21.61 11.94 0.33
N TYR A 314 -21.85 10.77 -0.27
CA TYR A 314 -21.93 10.57 -1.72
C TYR A 314 -23.31 10.07 -2.12
N TYR A 315 -23.73 10.36 -3.35
CA TYR A 315 -25.04 10.03 -3.87
C TYR A 315 -24.90 8.92 -4.91
N ILE A 316 -25.47 7.75 -4.61
CA ILE A 316 -25.56 6.63 -5.56
C ILE A 316 -27.02 6.46 -5.98
N LYS A 317 -27.26 6.10 -7.24
CA LYS A 317 -28.64 5.91 -7.72
C LYS A 317 -29.33 4.80 -6.93
N ALA A 318 -30.51 5.08 -6.39
CA ALA A 318 -31.26 4.12 -5.60
C ALA A 318 -31.71 2.95 -6.48
N ASN A 319 -31.18 1.77 -6.17
CA ASN A 319 -31.69 0.50 -6.67
C ASN A 319 -31.38 -0.60 -5.63
N PRO A 320 -32.29 -0.81 -4.66
CA PRO A 320 -32.04 -1.72 -3.53
C PRO A 320 -31.88 -3.17 -3.98
N ASN A 321 -32.43 -3.53 -5.15
CA ASN A 321 -32.38 -4.90 -5.67
C ASN A 321 -31.08 -5.22 -6.42
N THR A 322 -30.21 -4.24 -6.71
CA THR A 322 -29.01 -4.49 -7.52
C THR A 322 -27.73 -3.86 -7.01
N ILE A 323 -27.79 -2.76 -6.24
CA ILE A 323 -26.60 -1.98 -5.87
C ILE A 323 -26.24 -2.09 -4.39
N ALA A 324 -27.22 -2.24 -3.48
CA ALA A 324 -27.01 -2.23 -2.03
C ALA A 324 -27.40 -3.59 -1.41
N GLU A 325 -26.42 -4.38 -0.99
CA GLU A 325 -26.65 -5.65 -0.30
C GLU A 325 -26.50 -5.45 1.21
N GLU A 326 -27.59 -5.59 1.98
CA GLU A 326 -27.56 -5.51 3.44
C GLU A 326 -26.65 -6.61 4.01
N THR A 327 -25.81 -6.24 4.99
CA THR A 327 -24.88 -7.16 5.65
C THR A 327 -25.49 -7.77 6.90
N GLU A 328 -24.98 -8.93 7.33
CA GLU A 328 -25.33 -9.56 8.60
C GLU A 328 -24.40 -9.13 9.76
N LEU A 329 -23.65 -8.03 9.60
CA LEU A 329 -22.71 -7.55 10.61
C LEU A 329 -23.46 -7.04 11.85
N LYS A 330 -23.12 -7.59 13.02
CA LYS A 330 -23.73 -7.26 14.32
C LYS A 330 -22.73 -6.76 15.36
N ASP A 331 -21.45 -6.76 15.01
CA ASP A 331 -20.32 -6.43 15.87
C ASP A 331 -19.16 -5.94 14.98
N ILE A 332 -18.11 -5.42 15.59
CA ILE A 332 -16.86 -5.05 14.92
C ILE A 332 -16.26 -6.23 14.13
N ILE A 333 -15.47 -5.89 13.11
CA ILE A 333 -14.69 -6.87 12.36
C ILE A 333 -13.54 -7.34 13.22
N LYS A 334 -13.44 -8.66 13.36
CA LYS A 334 -12.36 -9.31 14.10
C LYS A 334 -11.28 -9.85 13.18
N HIS A 335 -11.55 -10.01 11.88
CA HIS A 335 -10.64 -10.62 10.92
C HIS A 335 -10.36 -9.64 9.77
N PHE A 336 -9.09 -9.31 9.54
CA PHE A 336 -8.68 -8.44 8.45
C PHE A 336 -7.58 -9.08 7.61
N ILE A 337 -7.63 -8.80 6.31
CA ILE A 337 -6.53 -9.04 5.36
C ILE A 337 -6.14 -7.68 4.80
N VAL A 338 -4.97 -7.17 5.15
CA VAL A 338 -4.48 -5.86 4.74
C VAL A 338 -3.41 -6.04 3.67
N ILE A 339 -3.57 -5.35 2.55
CA ILE A 339 -2.72 -5.47 1.37
C ILE A 339 -2.13 -4.11 1.06
N ASP A 340 -0.82 -4.05 0.89
CA ASP A 340 -0.10 -2.87 0.41
C ASP A 340 0.35 -3.08 -1.05
N PRO A 341 -0.33 -2.46 -2.02
CA PRO A 341 0.05 -2.54 -3.42
C PRO A 341 1.42 -1.94 -3.73
N ASP A 342 1.94 -1.02 -2.92
CA ASP A 342 3.24 -0.40 -3.23
C ASP A 342 4.39 -1.30 -2.76
N SER A 343 4.27 -1.83 -1.54
CA SER A 343 5.26 -2.79 -1.01
C SER A 343 5.09 -4.21 -1.58
N GLN A 344 3.98 -4.48 -2.28
CA GLN A 344 3.60 -5.81 -2.75
C GLN A 344 3.58 -6.82 -1.59
N SER A 345 2.93 -6.43 -0.50
CA SER A 345 2.90 -7.21 0.75
C SER A 345 1.48 -7.35 1.28
N GLU A 346 1.27 -8.34 2.15
CA GLU A 346 0.05 -8.55 2.89
C GLU A 346 0.32 -8.83 4.36
N VAL A 347 -0.68 -8.55 5.18
CA VAL A 347 -0.75 -8.91 6.59
C VAL A 347 -2.15 -9.42 6.88
N ILE A 348 -2.25 -10.56 7.55
CA ILE A 348 -3.52 -11.13 7.97
C ILE A 348 -3.54 -11.12 9.50
N VAL A 349 -4.58 -10.50 10.04
CA VAL A 349 -4.75 -10.35 11.48
C VAL A 349 -6.09 -10.86 11.93
N GLU A 350 -6.12 -11.34 13.17
CA GLU A 350 -7.34 -11.60 13.92
C GLU A 350 -7.30 -10.86 15.25
N LYS A 351 -8.45 -10.40 15.73
CA LYS A 351 -8.57 -9.76 17.04
C LYS A 351 -8.45 -10.83 18.11
N ALA A 352 -7.48 -10.66 19.02
CA ALA A 352 -7.29 -11.49 20.20
C ALA A 352 -7.21 -10.58 21.42
N ASP A 353 -8.21 -10.67 22.30
CA ASP A 353 -8.46 -9.71 23.36
C ASP A 353 -8.61 -8.28 22.80
N ASP A 354 -7.94 -7.29 23.41
CA ASP A 354 -7.89 -5.91 22.95
C ASP A 354 -6.79 -5.65 21.91
N LYS A 355 -6.08 -6.69 21.44
CA LYS A 355 -4.95 -6.57 20.49
C LYS A 355 -5.25 -7.19 19.12
N TRP A 356 -4.51 -6.74 18.11
CA TRP A 356 -4.48 -7.31 16.76
C TRP A 356 -3.38 -8.36 16.67
N ASN A 357 -3.76 -9.64 16.62
CA ASN A 357 -2.78 -10.71 16.43
C ASN A 357 -2.50 -10.93 14.95
N VAL A 358 -1.26 -10.66 14.52
CA VAL A 358 -0.73 -11.02 13.21
C VAL A 358 -0.55 -12.54 13.17
N ILE A 359 -1.37 -13.23 12.37
CA ILE A 359 -1.34 -14.69 12.26
C ILE A 359 -0.49 -15.16 11.07
N THR A 360 -0.35 -14.32 10.05
CA THR A 360 0.61 -14.49 8.97
C THR A 360 0.79 -13.17 8.23
N TYR A 361 1.90 -13.02 7.53
CA TYR A 361 2.17 -11.92 6.62
C TYR A 361 3.09 -12.45 5.52
N SER A 362 3.01 -11.89 4.33
CA SER A 362 3.77 -12.40 3.19
C SER A 362 3.95 -11.35 2.11
N PHE A 363 4.74 -11.68 1.09
CA PHE A 363 4.73 -10.94 -0.16
C PHE A 363 3.59 -11.43 -1.07
N VAL A 364 3.02 -10.51 -1.85
CA VAL A 364 1.94 -10.79 -2.82
C VAL A 364 2.24 -10.16 -4.17
N THR A 365 1.43 -10.43 -5.19
CA THR A 365 1.43 -9.66 -6.43
C THR A 365 0.05 -9.08 -6.69
N THR A 366 -0.08 -7.76 -6.68
CA THR A 366 -1.36 -7.07 -6.92
C THR A 366 -1.56 -6.74 -8.41
N GLY A 367 -2.77 -6.26 -8.72
CA GLY A 367 -3.19 -5.89 -10.06
C GLY A 367 -2.40 -4.71 -10.59
N LYS A 368 -1.95 -4.81 -11.84
CA LYS A 368 -1.43 -3.65 -12.58
C LYS A 368 -2.50 -3.01 -13.41
N ASP A 369 -2.39 -1.71 -13.52
CA ASP A 369 -3.10 -0.95 -14.51
C ASP A 369 -2.31 -0.91 -15.82
N ASN A 370 -2.93 -1.28 -16.93
CA ASN A 370 -2.29 -1.14 -18.25
C ASN A 370 -3.08 -0.25 -19.21
N GLY A 371 -4.08 0.49 -18.73
CA GLY A 371 -4.85 1.38 -19.60
C GLY A 371 -5.87 0.67 -20.50
N TYR A 372 -6.02 -0.66 -20.43
CA TYR A 372 -6.81 -1.40 -21.43
C TYR A 372 -7.51 -2.66 -20.92
N SER A 373 -6.74 -3.66 -20.49
CA SER A 373 -7.22 -5.04 -20.21
C SER A 373 -6.78 -5.58 -18.84
N SER A 374 -6.11 -4.74 -18.05
CA SER A 374 -5.66 -5.04 -16.71
C SER A 374 -6.02 -3.87 -15.82
N TYR A 375 -6.57 -4.19 -14.66
CA TYR A 375 -7.00 -3.21 -13.67
C TYR A 375 -6.11 -3.30 -12.45
N GLU A 376 -5.82 -2.16 -11.85
CA GLU A 376 -5.21 -2.11 -10.53
C GLU A 376 -6.14 -2.77 -9.49
N THR A 377 -5.56 -3.38 -8.47
CA THR A 377 -6.33 -3.83 -7.30
C THR A 377 -6.97 -2.60 -6.65
N PRO A 378 -8.31 -2.56 -6.49
CA PRO A 378 -8.97 -1.34 -6.03
C PRO A 378 -8.60 -1.03 -4.58
N HIS A 379 -8.40 0.25 -4.27
CA HIS A 379 -8.19 0.75 -2.90
C HIS A 379 -9.52 0.80 -2.17
N GLY A 380 -9.58 0.46 -0.88
CA GLY A 380 -10.84 0.44 -0.14
C GLY A 380 -10.90 -0.62 0.97
N ALA A 381 -12.06 -0.69 1.62
CA ALA A 381 -12.40 -1.72 2.60
C ALA A 381 -13.55 -2.59 2.07
N PHE A 382 -13.27 -3.88 1.85
CA PHE A 382 -14.15 -4.79 1.14
C PHE A 382 -14.56 -5.98 2.00
N LEU A 383 -15.85 -6.20 2.20
CA LEU A 383 -16.33 -7.39 2.89
C LEU A 383 -16.17 -8.62 1.97
N VAL A 384 -15.42 -9.62 2.41
CA VAL A 384 -15.25 -10.89 1.67
C VAL A 384 -16.62 -11.47 1.32
N ALA A 385 -16.83 -11.76 0.03
CA ALA A 385 -18.11 -12.28 -0.44
C ALA A 385 -18.21 -13.79 -0.22
N TYR A 386 -17.19 -14.52 -0.65
CA TYR A 386 -17.06 -15.97 -0.50
C TYR A 386 -15.64 -16.39 -0.87
N SER A 387 -15.30 -17.63 -0.57
CA SER A 387 -14.15 -18.32 -1.13
C SER A 387 -14.56 -19.58 -1.91
N LYS A 388 -13.68 -20.10 -2.75
CA LYS A 388 -13.88 -21.34 -3.51
C LYS A 388 -12.55 -22.06 -3.75
N PRO A 389 -12.53 -23.40 -3.89
CA PRO A 389 -11.28 -24.14 -4.01
C PRO A 389 -10.51 -23.84 -5.31
N VAL A 390 -11.22 -23.46 -6.38
CA VAL A 390 -10.63 -23.19 -7.69
C VAL A 390 -11.31 -22.00 -8.35
N MET A 391 -10.50 -21.07 -8.88
CA MET A 391 -10.93 -20.03 -9.80
C MET A 391 -10.39 -20.29 -11.19
N GLN A 392 -11.27 -20.54 -12.15
CA GLN A 392 -10.92 -20.61 -13.56
C GLN A 392 -10.72 -19.20 -14.13
N TYR A 393 -9.74 -19.05 -15.02
CA TYR A 393 -9.55 -17.82 -15.79
C TYR A 393 -9.58 -18.10 -17.29
N THR A 394 -10.00 -17.09 -18.03
CA THR A 394 -10.26 -17.17 -19.46
C THR A 394 -9.23 -16.40 -20.26
N ARG A 395 -9.04 -16.78 -21.52
CA ARG A 395 -8.34 -16.00 -22.54
C ARG A 395 -9.27 -15.75 -23.73
N ASN A 396 -8.91 -14.78 -24.55
CA ASN A 396 -9.53 -14.65 -25.87
C ASN A 396 -9.26 -15.92 -26.70
N ARG A 397 -10.30 -16.40 -27.38
CA ARG A 397 -10.18 -17.46 -28.37
C ARG A 397 -9.27 -16.99 -29.50
N LYS A 398 -8.34 -17.84 -29.92
CA LYS A 398 -7.44 -17.46 -31.03
C LYS A 398 -8.19 -17.55 -32.35
N LYS A 399 -7.80 -16.73 -33.34
CA LYS A 399 -8.48 -16.68 -34.66
C LYS A 399 -8.42 -18.01 -35.41
N ASP A 400 -7.36 -18.78 -35.20
CA ASP A 400 -7.08 -20.08 -35.80
C ASP A 400 -7.61 -21.27 -34.97
N GLU A 401 -8.20 -21.02 -33.79
CA GLU A 401 -8.72 -22.07 -32.90
C GLU A 401 -10.14 -22.49 -33.35
N THR A 402 -10.20 -23.42 -34.30
CA THR A 402 -11.44 -23.91 -34.91
C THR A 402 -12.26 -24.81 -33.98
N GLU A 403 -11.61 -25.57 -33.11
CA GLU A 403 -12.25 -26.44 -32.11
C GLU A 403 -11.80 -26.11 -30.69
N VAL A 404 -12.76 -26.05 -29.76
CA VAL A 404 -12.54 -25.87 -28.32
C VAL A 404 -13.20 -27.03 -27.60
N ALA A 405 -12.43 -27.79 -26.82
CA ALA A 405 -12.94 -28.90 -26.03
C ALA A 405 -14.10 -28.44 -25.13
N LYS A 406 -15.16 -29.25 -25.00
CA LYS A 406 -16.39 -28.88 -24.29
C LYS A 406 -16.15 -28.34 -22.88
N HIS A 407 -15.22 -28.93 -22.14
CA HIS A 407 -14.88 -28.53 -20.78
C HIS A 407 -14.09 -27.20 -20.68
N LEU A 408 -13.62 -26.66 -21.80
CA LEU A 408 -12.93 -25.36 -21.88
C LEU A 408 -13.82 -24.25 -22.46
N LYS A 409 -15.06 -24.57 -22.87
CA LYS A 409 -16.02 -23.58 -23.36
C LYS A 409 -16.55 -22.75 -22.20
N VAL A 410 -16.69 -21.46 -22.43
CA VAL A 410 -17.31 -20.53 -21.48
C VAL A 410 -18.79 -20.40 -21.84
N ALA A 411 -19.68 -20.64 -20.88
CA ALA A 411 -21.12 -20.52 -21.10
C ALA A 411 -21.47 -19.12 -21.64
N SER A 412 -22.22 -19.08 -22.75
CA SER A 412 -22.66 -17.84 -23.40
C SER A 412 -21.54 -16.93 -23.92
N ARG A 413 -20.29 -17.43 -24.09
CA ARG A 413 -19.14 -16.68 -24.61
C ARG A 413 -18.26 -17.51 -25.53
N ASP A 414 -18.48 -17.41 -26.84
CA ASP A 414 -17.70 -18.14 -27.87
C ASP A 414 -16.35 -17.46 -28.21
N ASP A 415 -16.18 -16.21 -27.78
CA ASP A 415 -14.96 -15.41 -27.92
C ASP A 415 -13.95 -15.67 -26.80
N LEU A 416 -14.32 -16.45 -25.77
CA LEU A 416 -13.47 -16.80 -24.64
C LEU A 416 -13.29 -18.32 -24.51
N VAL A 417 -12.12 -18.71 -24.00
CA VAL A 417 -11.78 -20.10 -23.68
C VAL A 417 -11.17 -20.14 -22.29
N ILE A 418 -11.53 -21.14 -21.49
CA ILE A 418 -10.88 -21.38 -20.19
C ILE A 418 -9.41 -21.75 -20.47
N SER A 419 -8.50 -20.96 -19.89
CA SER A 419 -7.06 -21.08 -20.16
C SER A 419 -6.29 -21.71 -19.01
N GLY A 420 -6.90 -21.84 -17.84
CA GLY A 420 -6.25 -22.35 -16.65
C GLY A 420 -7.06 -22.03 -15.41
N GLU A 421 -6.43 -22.27 -14.27
CA GLU A 421 -7.04 -22.14 -12.96
C GLU A 421 -6.05 -21.62 -11.91
N ALA A 422 -6.57 -21.02 -10.85
CA ALA A 422 -5.82 -20.72 -9.65
C ALA A 422 -6.49 -21.41 -8.46
N LEU A 423 -5.67 -22.00 -7.59
CA LEU A 423 -6.14 -22.66 -6.38
C LEU A 423 -6.52 -21.61 -5.33
N TYR A 424 -7.50 -21.98 -4.50
CA TYR A 424 -7.97 -21.26 -3.32
C TYR A 424 -8.25 -19.79 -3.60
N ALA A 425 -9.46 -19.46 -4.01
CA ALA A 425 -9.82 -18.10 -4.42
C ALA A 425 -10.78 -17.46 -3.43
N VAL A 426 -10.44 -16.29 -2.90
CA VAL A 426 -11.26 -15.48 -2.00
C VAL A 426 -11.71 -14.22 -2.74
N ARG A 427 -13.02 -14.08 -2.99
CA ARG A 427 -13.56 -12.92 -3.70
C ARG A 427 -13.71 -11.75 -2.74
N PHE A 428 -13.04 -10.64 -3.05
CA PHE A 428 -13.12 -9.43 -2.25
C PHE A 428 -13.73 -8.24 -3.01
N SER A 429 -13.50 -8.05 -4.31
CA SER A 429 -14.13 -6.96 -5.06
C SER A 429 -14.22 -7.27 -6.55
N GLY A 430 -15.45 -7.32 -7.08
CA GLY A 430 -15.74 -7.60 -8.47
C GLY A 430 -15.15 -8.94 -8.90
N GLY A 431 -14.38 -8.93 -9.99
CA GLY A 431 -13.54 -10.03 -10.46
C GLY A 431 -12.16 -10.10 -9.81
N GLY A 432 -11.90 -9.31 -8.77
CA GLY A 432 -10.69 -9.36 -7.95
C GLY A 432 -10.79 -10.43 -6.87
N TYR A 433 -9.83 -11.34 -6.89
CA TYR A 433 -9.69 -12.42 -5.91
C TYR A 433 -8.29 -12.41 -5.30
N LEU A 434 -8.20 -12.80 -4.02
CA LEU A 434 -6.97 -13.37 -3.47
C LEU A 434 -6.91 -14.81 -3.97
N HIS A 435 -5.81 -15.21 -4.61
CA HIS A 435 -5.66 -16.58 -5.13
C HIS A 435 -4.21 -17.04 -5.19
N GLY A 436 -4.00 -18.36 -5.38
CA GLY A 436 -2.68 -18.96 -5.54
C GLY A 436 -2.03 -18.66 -6.89
N ILE A 437 -0.94 -19.32 -7.22
CA ILE A 437 -0.25 -19.06 -8.49
C ILE A 437 -1.06 -19.67 -9.64
N PRO A 438 -1.42 -18.88 -10.66
CA PRO A 438 -2.24 -19.37 -11.78
C PRO A 438 -1.51 -20.48 -12.55
N ALA A 439 -2.24 -21.55 -12.83
CA ALA A 439 -1.81 -22.74 -13.54
C ALA A 439 -2.48 -22.77 -14.92
N THR A 440 -1.72 -22.48 -15.98
CA THR A 440 -2.22 -22.57 -17.35
C THR A 440 -2.33 -24.04 -17.76
N TYR A 441 -3.46 -24.41 -18.39
CA TYR A 441 -3.62 -25.74 -18.94
C TYR A 441 -2.65 -26.01 -20.11
N GLY A 442 -2.20 -27.25 -20.23
CA GLY A 442 -1.23 -27.71 -21.24
C GLY A 442 0.18 -27.91 -20.69
N GLY A 443 1.17 -28.01 -21.57
CA GLY A 443 2.56 -28.29 -21.19
C GLY A 443 3.23 -27.18 -20.37
N GLY A 444 4.10 -27.59 -19.44
CA GLY A 444 4.99 -26.69 -18.69
C GLY A 444 4.33 -25.93 -17.54
N THR A 445 3.18 -26.40 -17.02
CA THR A 445 2.46 -25.75 -15.91
C THR A 445 3.35 -25.52 -14.69
N ALA A 446 4.13 -26.53 -14.26
CA ALA A 446 5.02 -26.40 -13.11
C ALA A 446 6.08 -25.30 -13.30
N ALA A 447 6.72 -25.25 -14.48
CA ALA A 447 7.71 -24.22 -14.79
C ALA A 447 7.11 -22.82 -14.84
N LYS A 448 5.89 -22.67 -15.41
CA LYS A 448 5.16 -21.40 -15.42
C LYS A 448 4.80 -20.94 -14.00
N LYS A 449 4.31 -21.86 -13.16
CA LYS A 449 4.03 -21.55 -11.75
C LYS A 449 5.28 -21.13 -11.01
N ALA A 450 6.39 -21.85 -11.17
CA ALA A 450 7.66 -21.47 -10.56
C ALA A 450 8.11 -20.07 -11.00
N TYR A 451 8.05 -19.77 -12.30
CA TYR A 451 8.40 -18.46 -12.85
C TYR A 451 7.49 -17.34 -12.32
N THR A 452 6.17 -17.56 -12.26
CA THR A 452 5.24 -16.58 -11.69
C THR A 452 5.46 -16.40 -10.19
N GLY A 453 5.74 -17.48 -9.46
CA GLY A 453 6.03 -17.44 -8.02
C GLY A 453 7.27 -16.63 -7.67
N GLN A 454 8.30 -16.64 -8.53
CA GLN A 454 9.48 -15.79 -8.37
C GLN A 454 9.17 -14.29 -8.43
N LYS A 455 8.04 -13.89 -9.03
CA LYS A 455 7.63 -12.49 -9.15
C LYS A 455 6.82 -11.96 -7.97
N ILE A 456 6.48 -12.83 -7.01
CA ILE A 456 5.76 -12.43 -5.81
C ILE A 456 6.59 -11.39 -5.04
N GLY A 457 5.93 -10.30 -4.61
CA GLY A 457 6.56 -9.16 -3.94
C GLY A 457 7.35 -8.21 -4.83
N THR A 458 7.30 -8.35 -6.16
CA THR A 458 8.11 -7.54 -7.08
C THR A 458 7.34 -6.35 -7.65
N TYR A 459 6.81 -6.47 -8.85
CA TYR A 459 5.97 -5.48 -9.51
C TYR A 459 4.51 -5.93 -9.47
N LYS A 460 3.61 -4.95 -9.55
CA LYS A 460 2.20 -5.19 -9.89
C LYS A 460 2.17 -5.90 -11.25
N GLU A 461 1.63 -7.11 -11.30
CA GLU A 461 1.62 -7.96 -12.51
C GLU A 461 0.33 -8.76 -12.68
N SER A 462 -0.59 -8.64 -11.74
CA SER A 462 -1.90 -9.28 -11.80
C SER A 462 -2.90 -8.45 -12.63
N HIS A 463 -4.06 -9.04 -12.93
CA HIS A 463 -5.21 -8.34 -13.51
C HIS A 463 -6.27 -8.19 -12.42
N LYS A 464 -6.20 -7.13 -11.61
CA LYS A 464 -7.06 -6.83 -10.43
C LYS A 464 -6.86 -7.70 -9.18
N CYS A 465 -6.53 -8.98 -9.38
CA CYS A 465 -6.37 -9.97 -8.30
C CYS A 465 -5.13 -9.74 -7.42
N VAL A 466 -5.02 -10.54 -6.37
CA VAL A 466 -3.88 -10.57 -5.45
C VAL A 466 -3.35 -11.99 -5.46
N ARG A 467 -2.15 -12.19 -5.99
CA ARG A 467 -1.54 -13.52 -6.13
C ARG A 467 -0.66 -13.82 -4.92
N HIS A 468 -0.75 -15.04 -4.43
CA HIS A 468 -0.02 -15.56 -3.28
C HIS A 468 0.76 -16.80 -3.69
N TYR A 469 1.69 -17.22 -2.83
CA TYR A 469 2.15 -18.60 -2.82
C TYR A 469 0.96 -19.53 -2.53
N ASP A 470 0.92 -20.71 -3.17
CA ASP A 470 -0.23 -21.61 -3.07
C ASP A 470 -0.51 -22.07 -1.63
N ASP A 471 0.55 -22.24 -0.84
CA ASP A 471 0.45 -22.64 0.57
C ASP A 471 0.00 -21.49 1.47
N GLN A 472 0.43 -20.25 1.20
CA GLN A 472 -0.06 -19.05 1.85
C GLN A 472 -1.57 -18.90 1.70
N ILE A 473 -2.07 -18.90 0.46
CA ILE A 473 -3.52 -18.73 0.23
C ILE A 473 -4.32 -19.93 0.71
N LYS A 474 -3.74 -21.13 0.73
CA LYS A 474 -4.38 -22.29 1.33
C LYS A 474 -4.62 -22.05 2.82
N PHE A 475 -3.62 -21.55 3.55
CA PHE A 475 -3.77 -21.19 4.95
C PHE A 475 -4.91 -20.16 5.14
N VAL A 476 -4.94 -19.09 4.34
CA VAL A 476 -6.02 -18.08 4.40
C VAL A 476 -7.39 -18.70 4.12
N TYR A 477 -7.49 -19.53 3.08
CA TYR A 477 -8.72 -20.20 2.68
C TYR A 477 -9.23 -21.17 3.76
N ASP A 478 -8.35 -21.90 4.41
CA ASP A 478 -8.70 -22.77 5.54
C ASP A 478 -9.10 -21.94 6.77
N TRP A 479 -8.35 -20.87 7.08
CA TRP A 479 -8.61 -19.95 8.19
C TRP A 479 -9.96 -19.24 8.09
N LEU A 480 -10.38 -18.84 6.88
CA LEU A 480 -11.72 -18.27 6.66
C LEU A 480 -12.85 -19.25 7.01
N GLY A 481 -12.58 -20.56 6.96
CA GLY A 481 -13.57 -21.60 7.25
C GLY A 481 -14.69 -21.69 6.21
N ASP A 482 -15.78 -22.39 6.55
CA ASP A 482 -16.94 -22.57 5.68
C ASP A 482 -18.25 -22.55 6.49
N ALA A 483 -18.95 -21.43 6.44
CA ALA A 483 -20.29 -21.30 7.02
C ALA A 483 -21.40 -21.78 6.07
N SER A 484 -21.07 -22.23 4.86
CA SER A 484 -22.03 -22.66 3.83
C SER A 484 -21.60 -23.94 3.10
N PRO A 485 -21.36 -25.06 3.82
CA PRO A 485 -20.77 -26.28 3.24
C PRO A 485 -21.60 -26.97 2.16
N ASN A 486 -22.87 -26.60 2.01
CA ASN A 486 -23.81 -27.18 1.04
C ASN A 486 -24.21 -26.20 -0.08
N ASP A 487 -23.48 -25.08 -0.28
CA ASP A 487 -23.76 -24.18 -1.42
C ASP A 487 -23.53 -24.93 -2.74
N GLU A 488 -24.56 -24.96 -3.60
CA GLU A 488 -24.57 -25.72 -4.86
C GLU A 488 -23.49 -25.28 -5.86
N ARG A 489 -22.94 -24.06 -5.70
CA ARG A 489 -21.87 -23.52 -6.56
C ARG A 489 -20.48 -23.75 -5.95
N GLY A 490 -20.40 -24.38 -4.78
CA GLY A 490 -19.17 -24.59 -4.03
C GLY A 490 -18.60 -23.30 -3.43
N HIS A 491 -19.44 -22.29 -3.22
CA HIS A 491 -19.04 -21.06 -2.54
C HIS A 491 -19.04 -21.26 -1.02
N ARG A 492 -17.96 -20.86 -0.38
CA ARG A 492 -17.77 -20.92 1.07
C ARG A 492 -17.85 -19.53 1.66
N LYS A 493 -18.88 -19.25 2.46
CA LYS A 493 -18.93 -18.02 3.26
C LYS A 493 -17.93 -18.11 4.41
N PRO A 494 -17.16 -17.06 4.71
CA PRO A 494 -16.32 -17.03 5.91
C PRO A 494 -17.14 -17.30 7.17
N VAL A 495 -16.59 -18.08 8.10
CA VAL A 495 -17.21 -18.34 9.42
C VAL A 495 -17.25 -17.07 10.25
N THR A 496 -16.18 -16.28 10.17
CA THR A 496 -16.09 -14.96 10.80
C THR A 496 -16.06 -13.90 9.70
N PRO A 497 -16.93 -12.88 9.74
CA PRO A 497 -16.88 -11.78 8.79
C PRO A 497 -15.47 -11.20 8.68
N THR A 498 -14.95 -11.15 7.46
CA THR A 498 -13.58 -10.76 7.17
C THR A 498 -13.58 -9.61 6.18
N VAL A 499 -12.78 -8.58 6.46
CA VAL A 499 -12.62 -7.43 5.56
C VAL A 499 -11.24 -7.45 4.94
N VAL A 500 -11.19 -7.23 3.63
CA VAL A 500 -9.95 -6.97 2.88
C VAL A 500 -9.76 -5.46 2.79
N ILE A 501 -8.65 -4.97 3.31
CA ILE A 501 -8.22 -3.59 3.19
C ILE A 501 -7.13 -3.52 2.14
N VAL A 502 -7.28 -2.63 1.16
CA VAL A 502 -6.23 -2.30 0.20
C VAL A 502 -5.84 -0.85 0.46
N LEU A 503 -4.60 -0.66 0.95
CA LEU A 503 -4.05 0.63 1.39
C LEU A 503 -3.97 1.65 0.27
#